data_AF-A0A956CQS2-F1
#
_entry.id   AF-A0A956CQS2-F1
#
_cell.length_a   1.000
_cell.length_b   1.000
_cell.length_c   1.000
_cell.angle_alpha   90.00
_cell.angle_beta   90.00
_cell.angle_gamma   90.00
#
_symmetry.space_group_name_H-M   'P 1'
#
loop_
_entity.id
_entity.type
_entity.pdbx_description
1 polymer ?
#
loop_
_entity_poly.entity_id
_entity_poly.type
_entity_poly.pdbx_seq_one_letter_code
_entity_poly.pdbx_strand_id
1 'polypeptide(L)'
;MPVGAPSLEKHLNALVDGSDAVARRAADPVSFVHRYRGRGDREVVGLVAASLAFGNVAAVRASIAKVLAVLGNAPARAIATRSERELAEALDGFVHRVYRGRDVARLLANAAAVRREHGSLGAAFEAHLAQAGEFREALARFADALRG
;
A
#
# COMPACT_ATOMS: atom_id res chain seq x y z
N MET A 1 -20.19 14.53 -22.93
CA MET A 1 -20.75 13.17 -23.09
C MET A 1 -20.41 12.68 -24.49
N PRO A 2 -20.01 11.42 -24.71
CA PRO A 2 -18.71 10.86 -24.32
C PRO A 2 -17.89 10.48 -25.59
N VAL A 3 -16.59 10.75 -25.61
CA VAL A 3 -15.68 10.15 -26.61
C VAL A 3 -14.94 8.99 -25.94
N GLY A 4 -15.69 7.94 -25.60
CA GLY A 4 -15.12 6.60 -25.51
C GLY A 4 -15.40 5.95 -26.85
N ALA A 5 -14.50 6.09 -27.82
CA ALA A 5 -14.70 5.43 -29.12
C ALA A 5 -14.85 3.91 -28.85
N PRO A 6 -15.91 3.23 -29.33
CA PRO A 6 -16.11 1.79 -29.12
C PRO A 6 -14.89 0.95 -29.58
N SER A 7 -14.07 1.52 -30.46
CA SER A 7 -12.79 0.97 -30.87
C SER A 7 -11.75 0.95 -29.75
N LEU A 8 -11.68 1.97 -28.88
CA LEU A 8 -10.72 2.03 -27.76
C LEU A 8 -11.04 0.99 -26.70
N GLU A 9 -12.31 0.89 -26.28
CA GLU A 9 -12.74 -0.12 -25.31
C GLU A 9 -12.42 -1.54 -25.83
N LYS A 10 -12.80 -1.83 -27.08
CA LYS A 10 -12.49 -3.11 -27.72
C LYS A 10 -10.99 -3.39 -27.77
N HIS A 11 -10.17 -2.37 -28.05
CA HIS A 11 -8.72 -2.50 -28.14
C HIS A 11 -8.08 -2.72 -26.76
N LEU A 12 -8.53 -1.98 -25.73
CA LEU A 12 -8.06 -2.15 -24.36
C LEU A 12 -8.45 -3.53 -23.81
N ASN A 13 -9.67 -3.99 -24.04
CA ASN A 13 -10.11 -5.32 -23.65
C ASN A 13 -9.27 -6.40 -24.34
N ALA A 14 -9.02 -6.29 -25.66
CA ALA A 14 -8.14 -7.23 -26.35
C ALA A 14 -6.71 -7.25 -25.79
N LEU A 15 -6.17 -6.11 -25.35
CA LEU A 15 -4.86 -6.03 -24.70
C LEU A 15 -4.84 -6.68 -23.30
N VAL A 16 -5.94 -6.55 -22.55
CA VAL A 16 -6.12 -7.18 -21.24
C VAL A 16 -6.28 -8.70 -21.41
N ASP A 17 -7.14 -9.13 -22.32
CA ASP A 17 -7.43 -10.55 -22.61
C ASP A 17 -6.22 -11.27 -23.19
N GLY A 18 -5.45 -10.60 -24.05
CA GLY A 18 -4.19 -11.11 -24.60
C GLY A 18 -3.03 -11.16 -23.60
N SER A 19 -3.26 -10.77 -22.34
CA SER A 19 -2.22 -10.75 -21.32
C SER A 19 -2.27 -11.91 -20.35
N ASP A 20 -1.08 -12.40 -19.96
CA ASP A 20 -0.96 -13.29 -18.82
C ASP A 20 -1.07 -12.48 -17.51
N ALA A 21 -2.31 -12.21 -17.09
CA ALA A 21 -2.61 -11.51 -15.86
C ALA A 21 -2.05 -12.23 -14.62
N VAL A 22 -1.94 -13.56 -14.67
CA VAL A 22 -1.41 -14.36 -13.56
C VAL A 22 0.09 -14.14 -13.42
N ALA A 23 0.85 -14.26 -14.52
CA ALA A 23 2.28 -13.99 -14.52
C ALA A 23 2.60 -12.54 -14.16
N ARG A 24 1.84 -11.57 -14.70
CA ARG A 24 2.00 -10.15 -14.37
C ARG A 24 1.78 -9.90 -12.88
N ARG A 25 0.70 -10.43 -12.31
CA ARG A 25 0.44 -10.32 -10.86
C ARG A 25 1.55 -10.96 -10.05
N ALA A 26 2.04 -12.15 -10.46
CA ALA A 26 3.11 -12.85 -9.76
C ALA A 26 4.43 -12.05 -9.73
N ALA A 27 4.71 -11.28 -10.79
CA ALA A 27 5.85 -10.37 -10.89
C ALA A 27 5.62 -9.01 -10.21
N ASP A 28 4.37 -8.63 -9.95
CA ASP A 28 4.02 -7.33 -9.37
C ASP A 28 4.09 -7.30 -7.82
N PRO A 29 4.45 -6.15 -7.19
CA PRO A 29 4.36 -5.94 -5.75
C PRO A 29 3.01 -6.29 -5.10
N VAL A 30 1.90 -6.14 -5.81
CA VAL A 30 0.56 -6.51 -5.32
C VAL A 30 0.46 -8.01 -4.98
N SER A 31 1.33 -8.87 -5.53
CA SER A 31 1.41 -10.28 -5.14
C SER A 31 1.63 -10.48 -3.65
N PHE A 32 2.32 -9.56 -2.95
CA PHE A 32 2.49 -9.63 -1.50
C PHE A 32 1.16 -9.47 -0.77
N VAL A 33 0.28 -8.57 -1.24
CA VAL A 33 -1.05 -8.34 -0.66
C VAL A 33 -1.89 -9.62 -0.73
N HIS A 34 -1.84 -10.32 -1.86
CA HIS A 34 -2.60 -11.55 -2.08
C HIS A 34 -2.15 -12.74 -1.21
N ARG A 35 -1.00 -12.67 -0.52
CA ARG A 35 -0.56 -13.70 0.43
C ARG A 35 -1.41 -13.73 1.70
N TYR A 36 -2.07 -12.62 2.02
CA TYR A 36 -2.84 -12.45 3.24
C TYR A 36 -4.34 -12.68 2.98
N ARG A 37 -5.05 -13.25 3.96
CA ARG A 37 -6.52 -13.43 3.90
C ARG A 37 -7.26 -12.29 4.60
N GLY A 38 -6.75 -11.81 5.74
CA GLY A 38 -7.37 -10.76 6.53
C GLY A 38 -7.32 -9.40 5.83
N ARG A 39 -8.44 -8.67 5.85
CA ARG A 39 -8.54 -7.32 5.25
C ARG A 39 -7.52 -6.36 5.84
N GLY A 40 -7.36 -6.35 7.17
CA GLY A 40 -6.40 -5.46 7.85
C GLY A 40 -4.96 -5.68 7.40
N ASP A 41 -4.53 -6.94 7.26
CA ASP A 41 -3.17 -7.24 6.81
C ASP A 41 -2.99 -6.84 5.34
N ARG A 42 -3.99 -7.08 4.49
CA ARG A 42 -3.98 -6.64 3.09
C ARG A 42 -3.84 -5.12 2.96
N GLU A 43 -4.54 -4.35 3.79
CA GLU A 43 -4.45 -2.89 3.77
C GLU A 43 -3.05 -2.41 4.13
N VAL A 44 -2.44 -2.96 5.19
CA VAL A 44 -1.08 -2.57 5.61
C VAL A 44 -0.04 -2.97 4.57
N VAL A 45 -0.12 -4.20 4.04
CA VAL A 45 0.80 -4.68 3.01
C VAL A 45 0.62 -3.91 1.70
N GLY A 46 -0.63 -3.56 1.36
CA GLY A 46 -0.97 -2.74 0.20
C GLY A 46 -0.38 -1.34 0.31
N LEU A 47 -0.47 -0.72 1.49
CA LEU A 47 0.15 0.58 1.75
C LEU A 47 1.66 0.51 1.58
N VAL A 48 2.33 -0.47 2.20
CA VAL A 48 3.79 -0.67 2.05
C VAL A 48 4.17 -0.89 0.60
N ALA A 49 3.45 -1.75 -0.11
CA ALA A 49 3.72 -2.07 -1.51
C ALA A 49 3.58 -0.82 -2.39
N ALA A 50 2.49 -0.06 -2.24
CA ALA A 50 2.24 1.16 -3.00
C ALA A 50 3.29 2.25 -2.70
N SER A 51 3.63 2.47 -1.42
CA SER A 51 4.61 3.47 -1.01
C SER A 51 6.04 3.16 -1.48
N LEU A 52 6.38 1.88 -1.71
CA LEU A 52 7.69 1.47 -2.22
C LEU A 52 7.73 1.22 -3.73
N ALA A 53 6.59 1.28 -4.43
CA ALA A 53 6.42 0.91 -5.84
C ALA A 53 6.97 1.93 -6.85
N PHE A 54 8.19 2.41 -6.63
CA PHE A 54 8.90 3.26 -7.58
C PHE A 54 10.30 2.70 -7.79
N GLY A 55 10.57 2.30 -9.03
CA GLY A 55 11.87 1.82 -9.48
C GLY A 55 11.87 0.47 -10.14
N ASN A 56 13.05 -0.17 -10.13
CA ASN A 56 13.19 -1.51 -10.67
C ASN A 56 12.38 -2.50 -9.83
N VAL A 57 11.52 -3.29 -10.47
CA VAL A 57 10.57 -4.20 -9.80
C VAL A 57 11.27 -5.21 -8.88
N ALA A 58 12.46 -5.71 -9.23
CA ALA A 58 13.19 -6.64 -8.39
C ALA A 58 13.64 -5.97 -7.08
N ALA A 59 14.17 -4.74 -7.17
CA ALA A 59 14.54 -3.96 -5.99
C ALA A 59 13.33 -3.62 -5.11
N VAL A 60 12.21 -3.21 -5.73
CA VAL A 60 10.94 -2.94 -5.02
C VAL A 60 10.48 -4.17 -4.24
N ARG A 61 10.44 -5.34 -4.89
CA ARG A 61 10.02 -6.59 -4.23
C ARG A 61 10.96 -6.99 -3.09
N ALA A 62 12.27 -6.81 -3.27
CA ALA A 62 13.25 -7.09 -2.22
C ALA A 62 13.04 -6.17 -0.99
N SER A 63 12.79 -4.88 -1.23
CA SER A 63 12.51 -3.91 -0.16
C SER A 63 11.21 -4.24 0.58
N ILE A 64 10.13 -4.57 -0.14
CA ILE A 64 8.86 -4.98 0.49
C ILE A 64 9.08 -6.25 1.32
N ALA A 65 9.79 -7.25 0.80
CA ALA A 65 10.08 -8.48 1.53
C ALA A 65 10.82 -8.24 2.85
N LYS A 66 11.78 -7.29 2.89
CA LYS A 66 12.48 -6.89 4.12
C LYS A 66 11.52 -6.28 5.15
N VAL A 67 10.65 -5.36 4.73
CA VAL A 67 9.65 -4.76 5.62
C VAL A 67 8.70 -5.83 6.16
N LEU A 68 8.22 -6.74 5.30
CA LEU A 68 7.31 -7.81 5.72
C LEU A 68 7.98 -8.84 6.63
N ALA A 69 9.28 -9.08 6.49
CA ALA A 69 10.02 -9.93 7.42
C ALA A 69 10.01 -9.36 8.85
N VAL A 70 10.11 -8.04 8.99
CA VAL A 70 9.98 -7.35 10.29
C VAL A 70 8.57 -7.47 10.85
N LEU A 71 7.54 -7.33 10.01
CA LEU A 71 6.14 -7.38 10.42
C LEU A 71 5.60 -8.79 10.66
N GLY A 72 6.23 -9.81 10.07
CA GLY A 72 5.84 -11.21 10.18
C GLY A 72 4.49 -11.53 9.51
N ASN A 73 3.80 -12.54 10.04
CA ASN A 73 2.59 -13.10 9.42
C ASN A 73 1.31 -12.30 9.70
N ALA A 74 1.33 -11.35 10.65
CA ALA A 74 0.18 -10.52 11.00
C ALA A 74 0.54 -9.02 10.99
N PRO A 75 0.81 -8.41 9.81
CA PRO A 75 1.21 -7.02 9.69
C PRO A 75 0.31 -6.01 10.42
N ALA A 76 -1.00 -6.19 10.35
CA ALA A 76 -1.96 -5.30 11.00
C ALA A 76 -1.90 -5.33 12.52
N ARG A 77 -1.59 -6.51 13.09
CA ARG A 77 -1.35 -6.66 14.52
C ARG A 77 0.03 -6.11 14.88
N ALA A 78 1.06 -6.40 14.08
CA ALA A 78 2.43 -5.97 14.34
C ALA A 78 2.56 -4.44 14.46
N ILE A 79 1.92 -3.69 13.56
CA ILE A 79 1.93 -2.21 13.64
C ILE A 79 1.06 -1.66 14.77
N ALA A 80 0.05 -2.41 15.23
CA ALA A 80 -0.83 -1.99 16.32
C ALA A 80 -0.19 -2.16 17.70
N THR A 81 0.76 -3.09 17.83
CA THR A 81 1.37 -3.46 19.12
C THR A 81 2.80 -2.94 19.31
N ARG A 82 3.42 -2.39 18.27
CA ARG A 82 4.79 -1.86 18.33
C ARG A 82 4.78 -0.34 18.22
N SER A 83 5.62 0.31 19.00
CA SER A 83 5.91 1.73 18.89
C SER A 83 6.69 2.06 17.62
N GLU A 84 6.65 3.33 17.19
CA GLU A 84 7.47 3.82 16.07
C GLU A 84 8.96 3.54 16.29
N ARG A 85 9.45 3.70 17.53
CA ARG A 85 10.84 3.42 17.89
C ARG A 85 11.21 1.95 17.68
N GLU A 86 10.38 1.01 18.16
CA GLU A 86 10.63 -0.42 17.97
C GLU A 86 10.58 -0.81 16.48
N LEU A 87 9.70 -0.19 15.69
CA LEU A 87 9.67 -0.38 14.24
C LEU A 87 10.92 0.17 13.56
N ALA A 88 11.39 1.35 13.97
CA ALA A 88 12.60 1.98 13.44
C ALA A 88 13.85 1.15 13.75
N GLU A 89 13.96 0.64 14.97
CA GLU A 89 15.03 -0.27 15.41
C GLU A 89 15.02 -1.58 14.60
N ALA A 90 13.84 -2.17 14.40
CA ALA A 90 13.72 -3.39 13.61
C ALA A 90 13.99 -3.19 12.10
N LEU A 91 13.90 -1.94 11.63
CA LEU A 91 14.21 -1.52 10.26
C LEU A 91 15.58 -0.83 10.15
N ASP A 92 16.45 -0.99 11.16
CA ASP A 92 17.79 -0.41 11.09
C ASP A 92 18.57 -0.92 9.87
N GLY A 93 19.32 -0.04 9.23
CA GLY A 93 20.01 -0.31 7.97
C GLY A 93 19.09 -0.49 6.73
N PHE A 94 17.76 -0.40 6.86
CA PHE A 94 16.87 -0.43 5.70
C PHE A 94 17.05 0.83 4.83
N VAL A 95 17.26 0.60 3.53
CA VAL A 95 17.31 1.66 2.50
C VAL A 95 16.59 1.19 1.24
N HIS A 96 15.68 2.02 0.74
CA HIS A 96 15.08 1.91 -0.59
C HIS A 96 15.12 3.26 -1.27
N ARG A 97 16.14 3.46 -2.13
CA ARG A 97 16.40 4.74 -2.81
C ARG A 97 16.59 5.88 -1.81
N VAL A 98 15.59 6.75 -1.68
CA VAL A 98 15.60 7.89 -0.77
C VAL A 98 14.97 7.57 0.60
N TYR A 99 14.21 6.48 0.70
CA TYR A 99 13.57 6.08 1.95
C TYR A 99 14.48 5.23 2.82
N ARG A 100 14.51 5.55 4.11
CA ARG A 100 15.23 4.83 5.16
C ARG A 100 14.25 4.10 6.07
N GLY A 101 14.76 3.21 6.92
CA GLY A 101 13.96 2.43 7.88
C GLY A 101 13.03 3.30 8.74
N ARG A 102 13.54 4.44 9.24
CA ARG A 102 12.74 5.42 10.01
C ARG A 102 11.54 5.97 9.26
N ASP A 103 11.65 6.18 7.93
CA ASP A 103 10.57 6.75 7.14
C ASP A 103 9.44 5.73 6.99
N VAL A 104 9.81 4.45 6.80
CA VAL A 104 8.87 3.33 6.78
C VAL A 104 8.26 3.10 8.18
N ALA A 105 9.04 3.19 9.24
CA ALA A 105 8.56 3.05 10.62
C ALA A 105 7.50 4.11 10.96
N ARG A 106 7.76 5.38 10.61
CA ARG A 106 6.79 6.48 10.78
C ARG A 106 5.52 6.25 9.97
N LEU A 107 5.63 5.83 8.70
CA LEU A 107 4.46 5.49 7.87
C LEU A 107 3.61 4.39 8.53
N LEU A 108 4.24 3.34 9.06
CA LEU A 108 3.54 2.23 9.72
C LEU A 108 2.88 2.65 11.03
N ALA A 109 3.55 3.49 11.82
CA ALA A 109 3.00 4.05 13.06
C ALA A 109 1.78 4.95 12.79
N ASN A 110 1.87 5.83 11.79
CA ASN A 110 0.74 6.66 11.37
C ASN A 110 -0.41 5.82 10.82
N ALA A 111 -0.12 4.79 10.01
CA ALA A 111 -1.13 3.84 9.55
C ALA A 111 -1.83 3.13 10.73
N ALA A 112 -1.10 2.77 11.79
CA ALA A 112 -1.69 2.21 12.99
C ALA A 112 -2.59 3.20 13.73
N ALA A 113 -2.21 4.49 13.77
CA ALA A 113 -3.04 5.55 14.34
C ALA A 113 -4.34 5.75 13.56
N VAL A 114 -4.26 5.90 12.24
CA VAL A 114 -5.44 6.01 11.35
C VAL A 114 -6.37 4.80 11.51
N ARG A 115 -5.81 3.58 11.56
CA ARG A 115 -6.60 2.36 11.77
C ARG A 115 -7.27 2.31 13.15
N ARG A 116 -6.64 2.85 14.19
CA ARG A 116 -7.23 2.89 15.54
C ARG A 116 -8.40 3.87 15.60
N GLU A 117 -8.31 4.99 14.90
CA GLU A 117 -9.35 6.01 14.85
C GLU A 117 -10.55 5.59 13.99
N HIS A 118 -10.30 5.05 12.80
CA HIS A 118 -11.35 4.73 11.83
C HIS A 118 -11.68 3.23 11.73
N GLY A 119 -11.01 2.37 12.49
CA GLY A 119 -11.11 0.91 12.42
C GLY A 119 -10.34 0.25 11.26
N SER A 120 -10.12 0.95 10.15
CA SER A 120 -9.36 0.47 9.00
C SER A 120 -8.82 1.62 8.13
N LEU A 121 -7.83 1.35 7.27
CA LEU A 121 -7.36 2.37 6.31
C LEU A 121 -8.44 2.65 5.26
N GLY A 122 -9.19 1.62 4.86
CA GLY A 122 -10.32 1.78 3.93
C GLY A 122 -11.42 2.68 4.49
N ALA A 123 -11.81 2.47 5.75
CA ALA A 123 -12.83 3.30 6.41
C ALA A 123 -12.38 4.76 6.58
N ALA A 124 -11.10 5.01 6.85
CA ALA A 124 -10.55 6.37 6.89
C ALA A 124 -10.67 7.06 5.52
N PHE A 125 -10.30 6.36 4.45
CA PHE A 125 -10.45 6.89 3.09
C PHE A 125 -11.93 7.12 2.71
N GLU A 126 -12.82 6.18 3.02
CA GLU A 126 -14.27 6.33 2.81
C GLU A 126 -14.84 7.54 3.55
N ALA A 127 -14.40 7.79 4.79
CA ALA A 127 -14.80 8.96 5.55
C ALA A 127 -14.34 10.28 4.89
N HIS A 128 -13.09 10.33 4.42
CA HIS A 128 -12.59 11.50 3.67
C HIS A 128 -13.33 11.69 2.34
N LEU A 129 -13.69 10.61 1.66
CA LEU A 129 -14.45 10.67 0.40
C LEU A 129 -15.86 11.23 0.61
N ALA A 130 -16.55 10.77 1.65
CA ALA A 130 -17.87 11.28 2.00
C ALA A 130 -17.85 12.78 2.37
N GLN A 131 -16.77 13.26 3.00
CA GLN A 131 -16.63 14.66 3.40
C GLN A 131 -16.20 15.59 2.27
N ALA A 132 -15.29 15.14 1.40
CA ALA A 132 -14.76 15.96 0.33
C ALA A 132 -15.68 15.99 -0.90
N GLY A 133 -16.47 14.94 -1.13
CA GLY A 133 -17.28 14.78 -2.34
C GLY A 133 -16.47 14.45 -3.61
N GLU A 134 -15.15 14.67 -3.59
CA GLU A 134 -14.24 14.46 -4.72
C GLU A 134 -13.06 13.56 -4.36
N PHE A 135 -12.76 12.60 -5.25
CA PHE A 135 -11.75 11.56 -5.00
C PHE A 135 -10.34 12.13 -4.77
N ARG A 136 -9.93 13.13 -5.56
CA ARG A 136 -8.59 13.73 -5.47
C ARG A 136 -8.36 14.37 -4.10
N GLU A 137 -9.37 15.08 -3.59
CA GLU A 137 -9.28 15.76 -2.30
C GLU A 137 -9.31 14.74 -1.15
N ALA A 138 -10.15 13.71 -1.25
CA ALA A 138 -10.17 12.61 -0.29
C ALA A 138 -8.80 11.91 -0.20
N LEU A 139 -8.16 11.66 -1.34
CA LEU A 139 -6.82 11.05 -1.41
C LEU A 139 -5.75 11.97 -0.82
N ALA A 140 -5.84 13.29 -1.04
CA ALA A 140 -4.92 14.24 -0.43
C ALA A 140 -5.03 14.23 1.10
N ARG A 141 -6.26 14.33 1.64
CA ARG A 141 -6.52 14.29 3.09
C ARG A 141 -6.06 12.98 3.72
N PHE A 142 -6.31 11.85 3.06
CA PHE A 142 -5.84 10.54 3.50
C PHE A 142 -4.31 10.45 3.50
N ALA A 143 -3.65 10.97 2.46
CA ALA A 143 -2.20 11.01 2.40
C ALA A 143 -1.60 11.92 3.49
N ASP A 144 -2.24 13.04 3.80
CA ASP A 144 -1.82 13.94 4.89
C ASP A 144 -1.93 13.23 6.25
N ALA A 145 -3.03 12.54 6.51
CA ALA A 145 -3.20 11.73 7.72
C ALA A 145 -2.12 10.63 7.87
N LEU A 146 -1.65 10.05 6.76
CA LEU A 146 -0.56 9.08 6.77
C LEU A 146 0.84 9.69 6.96
N ARG A 147 1.04 10.98 6.63
CA ARG A 147 2.33 11.67 6.85
C ARG A 147 2.50 12.09 8.31
N GLY A 148 1.40 12.36 9.00
CA GLY A 148 1.41 12.86 10.39
C GLY A 148 1.84 14.31 10.44
#